data_AF-A0A344LY57-F1
#
_entry.id   AF-A0A344LY57-F1
#
_cell.length_a   1.000
_cell.length_b   1.000
_cell.length_c   1.000
_cell.angle_alpha   90.00
_cell.angle_beta   90.00
_cell.angle_gamma   90.00
#
_symmetry.space_group_name_H-M   'P 1'
#
loop_
_entity.id
_entity.type
_entity.pdbx_description
1 polymer ?
#
loop_
_entity_poly.entity_id
_entity_poly.type
_entity_poly.pdbx_seq_one_letter_code
_entity_poly.pdbx_strand_id
1 'polypeptide(L)' 'MSFDSLKNIPAIAFYFASVICFVFANLLKDNNLSLYYVLLVSGIILFFLGVLKRIKTNR' A
#
# COMPACT_ATOMS: atom_id res chain seq x y z
N MET A 1 -15.00 19.08 -9.86
CA MET A 1 -13.73 19.05 -9.10
C MET A 1 -12.91 17.90 -9.62
N SER A 2 -11.86 18.23 -10.35
CA SER A 2 -11.14 17.29 -11.21
C SER A 2 -10.20 16.40 -10.40
N PHE A 3 -10.42 15.09 -10.47
CA PHE A 3 -9.54 14.05 -9.93
C PHE A 3 -8.27 13.86 -10.79
N ASP A 4 -7.68 14.94 -11.29
CA ASP A 4 -6.40 14.89 -12.02
C ASP A 4 -5.22 14.52 -11.10
N SER A 5 -5.37 14.74 -9.79
CA SER A 5 -4.37 14.31 -8.79
C SER A 5 -4.22 12.79 -8.67
N LEU A 6 -5.16 11.98 -9.19
CA LEU A 6 -5.04 10.52 -9.17
C LEU A 6 -4.08 9.99 -10.26
N LYS A 7 -3.87 10.77 -11.32
CA LYS A 7 -3.06 10.39 -12.48
C LYS A 7 -1.56 10.58 -12.25
N ASN A 8 -1.18 11.51 -11.37
CA ASN A 8 0.19 11.79 -10.93
C ASN A 8 0.47 11.32 -9.51
N ILE A 9 -0.25 10.32 -8.99
CA ILE A 9 0.12 9.75 -7.69
C ILE A 9 1.49 9.09 -7.83
N PRO A 10 2.54 9.63 -7.21
CA PRO A 10 3.86 9.05 -7.30
C PRO A 10 3.83 7.65 -6.70
N ALA A 11 4.57 6.70 -7.29
CA ALA A 11 4.69 5.35 -6.75
C ALA A 11 5.13 5.33 -5.28
N ILE A 12 5.79 6.39 -4.82
CA ILE A 12 6.14 6.62 -3.41
C ILE A 12 4.92 6.65 -2.49
N ALA A 13 3.76 7.14 -2.95
CA ALA A 13 2.53 7.18 -2.15
C ALA A 13 1.95 5.77 -1.93
N PHE A 14 2.05 4.89 -2.93
CA PHE A 14 1.70 3.47 -2.77
C PHE A 14 2.65 2.80 -1.77
N TYR A 15 3.95 3.11 -1.83
CA TYR A 15 4.92 2.64 -0.85
C TYR A 15 4.60 3.11 0.57
N PHE A 16 4.33 4.40 0.76
CA PHE A 16 3.94 4.95 2.05
C PHE A 16 2.66 4.29 2.59
N ALA A 17 1.64 4.13 1.74
CA ALA A 17 0.41 3.41 2.11
C ALA A 17 0.69 1.97 2.54
N SER A 18 1.61 1.28 1.85
CA SER A 18 2.01 -0.10 2.18
C SER A 18 2.71 -0.18 3.54
N VAL A 19 3.63 0.75 3.82
CA VAL A 19 4.34 0.83 5.11
C VAL A 19 3.36 1.10 6.24
N ILE A 20 2.44 2.05 6.07
CA ILE A 20 1.40 2.33 7.07
C ILE A 20 0.54 1.09 7.30
N CYS A 21 0.16 0.36 6.25
CA CYS A 21 -0.62 -0.87 6.35
C CYS A 21 0.14 -1.98 7.13
N PHE A 22 1.45 -2.13 6.89
CA PHE A 22 2.29 -3.07 7.65
C PHE A 22 2.47 -2.68 9.13
N VAL A 23 2.59 -1.38 9.41
CA VAL A 23 2.68 -0.87 10.78
C VAL A 23 1.35 -1.13 11.51
N PHE A 24 0.22 -0.82 10.87
CA PHE A 24 -1.11 -1.10 11.41
C PHE A 24 -1.38 -2.59 11.59
N ALA A 25 -0.94 -3.43 10.64
CA ALA A 25 -1.03 -4.88 10.78
C ALA A 25 -0.31 -5.32 12.06
N ASN A 26 0.93 -4.87 12.27
CA ASN A 26 1.69 -5.22 13.47
C ASN A 26 1.08 -4.68 14.77
N LEU A 27 0.49 -3.48 14.76
CA LEU A 27 -0.23 -2.91 15.92
C LEU A 27 -1.50 -3.71 16.27
N LEU A 28 -2.21 -4.22 15.27
CA LEU A 28 -3.47 -4.95 15.43
C LEU A 28 -3.28 -6.46 15.61
N LYS A 29 -2.04 -6.94 15.49
CA LYS A 29 -1.65 -8.35 15.62
C LYS A 29 -2.12 -8.97 16.94
N ASP A 30 -1.95 -8.25 18.03
CA ASP A 30 -2.24 -8.77 19.37
C ASP A 30 -3.75 -8.83 19.66
N ASN A 31 -4.55 -7.98 19.02
CA ASN A 31 -6.00 -7.98 19.22
C ASN A 31 -6.73 -8.93 18.27
N ASN A 32 -6.31 -9.03 17.00
CA ASN A 32 -7.06 -9.79 15.99
C ASN A 32 -6.14 -10.40 14.92
N LEU A 33 -5.79 -11.68 15.10
CA LEU A 33 -4.99 -12.46 14.14
C LEU A 33 -5.59 -12.51 12.73
N SER A 34 -6.92 -12.50 12.60
CA SER A 34 -7.58 -12.44 11.28
C SER A 34 -7.37 -11.09 10.59
N LEU A 35 -7.54 -9.97 11.30
CA LEU A 35 -7.28 -8.64 10.74
C LEU A 35 -5.80 -8.45 10.41
N TYR A 36 -4.91 -8.99 11.23
CA TYR A 36 -3.48 -9.03 10.95
C TYR A 36 -3.17 -9.66 9.60
N TYR A 37 -3.70 -10.87 9.34
CA TYR A 37 -3.45 -11.56 8.08
C TYR A 37 -4.02 -10.80 6.88
N VAL A 38 -5.23 -10.23 7.01
CA VAL A 38 -5.86 -9.45 5.93
C VAL A 38 -5.06 -8.18 5.63
N LEU A 39 -4.67 -7.40 6.64
CA LEU A 39 -3.88 -6.18 6.45
C LEU A 39 -2.48 -6.50 5.92
N LEU A 40 -1.86 -7.58 6.39
CA LEU A 40 -0.53 -7.99 5.95
C LEU A 40 -0.54 -8.41 4.47
N VAL A 41 -1.49 -9.25 4.06
CA VAL A 41 -1.65 -9.66 2.66
C VAL A 41 -1.99 -8.46 1.78
N SER A 42 -2.90 -7.58 2.22
CA SER A 42 -3.26 -6.36 1.51
C SER A 42 -2.06 -5.41 1.34
N GLY A 43 -1.26 -5.22 2.40
CA GLY A 43 -0.05 -4.41 2.39
C GLY A 43 1.00 -4.94 1.41
N ILE A 44 1.19 -6.25 1.31
CA ILE A 44 2.08 -6.88 0.31
C ILE A 44 1.59 -6.60 -1.11
N ILE A 45 0.29 -6.78 -1.37
CA ILE A 45 -0.28 -6.55 -2.71
C ILE A 45 -0.12 -5.08 -3.11
N LEU A 46 -0.42 -4.14 -2.20
CA LEU A 46 -0.23 -2.70 -2.41
C LEU A 46 1.24 -2.33 -2.66
N PHE A 47 2.17 -2.98 -1.96
CA PHE A 47 3.60 -2.78 -2.12
C PHE A 47 4.06 -3.18 -3.53
N PHE A 48 3.69 -4.39 -3.97
CA PHE A 48 4.02 -4.87 -5.31
C PHE A 48 3.34 -4.04 -6.41
N LEU A 49 2.07 -3.64 -6.23
CA LEU A 49 1.40 -2.72 -7.15
C LEU A 49 2.13 -1.38 -7.26
N GLY A 50 2.57 -0.81 -6.14
CA GLY A 50 3.39 0.40 -6.12
C GLY A 50 4.70 0.27 -6.88
N VAL A 51 5.41 -0.85 -6.68
CA VAL A 51 6.65 -1.20 -7.40
C VAL A 51 6.40 -1.32 -8.90
N LEU A 52 5.38 -2.08 -9.31
CA LEU A 52 5.01 -2.28 -10.72
C LEU A 52 4.63 -0.96 -11.39
N LYS A 53 3.91 -0.09 -10.68
CA LYS A 53 3.55 1.26 -11.17
C LYS A 53 4.80 2.12 -11.38
N ARG A 54 5.81 2.02 -10.51
CA ARG A 54 7.11 2.71 -10.67
C ARG A 54 7.87 2.22 -11.90
N ILE A 55 7.87 0.91 -12.15
CA ILE A 55 8.58 0.32 -13.31
C ILE A 55 7.88 0.73 -14.62
N LYS A 56 6.55 0.76 -14.64
CA LYS A 56 5.77 1.12 -15.83
C LYS A 56 5.84 2.61 -16.17
N THR A 57 5.98 3.50 -15.17
CA THR A 57 6.07 4.96 -15.43
C THR A 57 7.45 5.43 -15.89
N ASN A 58 8.48 4.58 -15.80
CA ASN A 58 9.84 4.89 -16.23
C ASN A 58 10.16 4.31 -17.63
N ARG A 59 9.13 3.95 -18.40
CA ARG A 59 9.22 3.48 -19.78
C ARG A 59 8.48 4.43 -20.71
#